data_AF-A0A5K8AE12-F1
#
_entry.id   AF-A0A5K8AE12-F1
#
_cell.length_a   1.000
_cell.length_b   1.000
_cell.length_c   1.000
_cell.angle_alpha   90.00
_cell.angle_beta   90.00
_cell.angle_gamma   90.00
#
_symmetry.space_group_name_H-M   'P 1'
#
loop_
_entity.id
_entity.type
_entity.pdbx_description
1 polymer ?
#
loop_
_entity_poly.entity_id
_entity_poly.type
_entity_poly.pdbx_seq_one_letter_code
_entity_poly.pdbx_strand_id
1 'polypeptide(L)'
;MPPPMRPTKRNLSTPVVGLVLLISVLAFYYLFFLPNKETPAQQLSLSDLRGIWTSAHPKYADRFIQFDDQTLTFGRGPEGVGSYAIDGMETRPADDCLLVHIRFLDLETNEYHLNFYHTGKSGGIIWMKHQKGLYWFHTNPEPSYAPDFK
;
A
#
# COMPACT_ATOMS: atom_id res chain seq x y z
N MET A 1 36.39 -8.74 72.30
CA MET A 1 35.17 -8.60 71.48
C MET A 1 35.39 -7.46 70.49
N PRO A 2 35.54 -7.73 69.19
CA PRO A 2 35.66 -6.68 68.18
C PRO A 2 34.30 -6.01 67.91
N PRO A 3 34.26 -4.69 67.65
CA PRO A 3 33.00 -3.97 67.42
C PRO A 3 32.40 -4.29 66.04
N PRO A 4 31.07 -4.25 65.90
CA PRO A 4 30.41 -4.54 64.63
C PRO A 4 30.69 -3.45 63.60
N MET A 5 31.13 -3.86 62.40
CA MET A 5 31.30 -2.96 61.25
C MET A 5 29.95 -2.43 60.78
N ARG A 6 29.81 -1.10 60.76
CA ARG A 6 28.66 -0.41 60.17
C ARG A 6 28.70 -0.52 58.63
N PRO A 7 27.60 -0.89 57.97
CA PRO A 7 27.53 -0.86 56.51
C PRO A 7 27.53 0.59 56.02
N THR A 8 28.53 0.95 55.23
CA THR A 8 28.66 2.24 54.56
C THR A 8 27.60 2.32 53.45
N LYS A 9 26.54 3.10 53.67
CA LYS A 9 25.59 3.49 52.63
C LYS A 9 26.35 4.20 51.51
N ARG A 10 26.51 3.55 50.35
CA ARG A 10 27.00 4.20 49.14
C ARG A 10 25.93 5.17 48.67
N ASN A 11 26.11 6.45 49.00
CA ASN A 11 25.34 7.53 48.42
C ASN A 11 25.72 7.59 46.95
N LEU A 12 24.85 7.07 46.08
CA LEU A 12 24.96 7.26 44.65
C LEU A 12 25.03 8.76 44.40
N SER A 13 26.12 9.22 43.81
CA SER A 13 26.35 10.64 43.59
C SER A 13 25.25 11.20 42.69
N THR A 14 24.55 12.19 43.21
CA THR A 14 23.47 12.95 42.58
C THR A 14 23.66 13.31 41.10
N PRO A 15 24.88 13.60 40.56
CA PRO A 15 25.05 13.87 39.13
C PRO A 15 24.73 12.70 38.19
N VAL A 16 24.93 11.44 38.63
CA VAL A 16 24.72 10.27 37.77
C VAL A 16 23.23 10.01 37.56
N VAL A 17 22.41 10.20 38.60
CA VAL A 17 20.96 10.05 38.53
C VAL A 17 20.34 11.10 37.60
N GLY A 18 20.82 12.35 37.67
CA GLY A 18 20.38 13.43 36.80
C GLY A 18 20.67 13.14 35.31
N LEU A 19 21.86 12.61 35.01
CA LEU A 19 22.24 12.25 33.64
C LEU A 19 21.33 11.14 33.07
N VAL A 20 21.06 10.10 33.86
CA VAL A 20 20.21 8.98 33.43
C VAL A 20 18.78 9.44 33.18
N LEU A 21 18.23 10.31 34.03
CA LEU A 21 16.90 10.88 33.82
C LEU A 21 16.83 11.75 32.56
N LEU A 22 17.85 12.56 32.29
CA LEU A 22 17.92 13.38 31.08
C LEU A 22 17.94 12.52 29.82
N ILE A 23 18.74 11.45 29.80
CA ILE A 23 18.83 10.53 28.66
C ILE A 23 17.49 9.82 28.45
N SER A 24 16.83 9.35 29.52
CA SER A 24 15.51 8.72 29.42
C SER A 24 14.44 9.66 28.86
N VAL A 25 14.42 10.93 29.29
CA VAL A 25 13.47 11.94 28.78
C VAL A 25 13.73 12.23 27.30
N LEU A 26 14.99 12.38 26.91
CA LEU A 26 15.35 12.56 25.50
C LEU A 26 14.95 11.34 24.66
N ALA A 27 15.25 10.12 25.12
CA ALA A 27 14.87 8.90 24.43
C ALA A 27 13.35 8.77 24.29
N PHE A 28 12.59 9.09 25.33
CA PHE A 28 11.12 9.11 25.27
C PHE A 28 10.62 10.18 24.30
N TYR A 29 11.19 11.38 24.32
CA TYR A 29 10.85 12.42 23.36
C TYR A 29 11.12 11.96 21.92
N TYR A 30 12.28 11.35 21.65
CA TYR A 30 12.56 10.80 20.32
C TYR A 30 11.58 9.69 19.93
N LEU A 31 11.25 8.76 20.84
CA LEU A 31 10.39 7.61 20.52
C LEU A 31 8.93 8.00 20.24
N PHE A 32 8.43 9.06 20.88
CA PHE A 32 7.05 9.53 20.73
C PHE A 32 6.87 10.70 19.75
N PHE A 33 7.92 11.51 19.53
CA PHE A 33 7.85 12.72 18.71
C PHE A 33 8.74 12.69 17.47
N LEU A 34 9.42 11.57 17.17
CA LEU A 34 9.95 11.37 15.82
C LEU A 34 8.76 11.39 14.85
N PRO A 35 8.69 12.36 13.92
CA PRO A 35 7.69 12.31 12.87
C PRO A 35 7.89 10.99 12.16
N ASN A 36 6.82 10.19 12.10
CA ASN A 36 6.80 8.98 11.30
C ASN A 36 7.29 9.42 9.92
N LYS A 37 8.46 8.93 9.50
CA LYS A 37 8.99 9.28 8.18
C LYS A 37 8.00 8.68 7.20
N GLU A 38 7.04 9.49 6.76
CA GLU A 38 6.15 9.14 5.68
C GLU A 38 7.08 8.89 4.49
N THR A 39 7.36 7.60 4.24
CA THR A 39 8.00 7.17 3.01
C THR A 39 7.20 7.85 1.90
N PRO A 40 7.85 8.62 1.01
CA PRO A 40 7.12 9.37 -0.01
C PRO A 40 6.17 8.39 -0.69
N ALA A 41 4.87 8.69 -0.58
CA ALA A 41 3.81 7.83 -1.06
C ALA A 41 4.16 7.48 -2.51
N GLN A 42 4.37 6.20 -2.79
CA GLN A 42 4.70 5.76 -4.13
C GLN A 42 3.54 6.18 -5.04
N GLN A 43 3.79 7.19 -5.88
CA GLN A 43 2.77 7.74 -6.76
C GLN A 43 2.60 6.77 -7.93
N LEU A 44 1.43 6.16 -8.04
CA LEU A 44 1.08 5.33 -9.18
C LEU A 44 0.46 6.22 -10.27
N SER A 45 0.94 6.08 -11.49
CA SER A 45 0.42 6.73 -12.68
C SER A 45 -0.43 5.76 -13.50
N LEU A 46 -1.21 6.29 -14.45
CA LEU A 46 -2.00 5.44 -15.36
C LEU A 46 -1.10 4.61 -16.28
N SER A 47 0.07 5.12 -16.66
CA SER A 47 1.06 4.36 -17.42
C SER A 47 1.56 3.11 -16.69
N ASP A 48 1.58 3.12 -15.35
CA ASP A 48 1.97 1.95 -14.56
C ASP A 48 0.89 0.85 -14.56
N LEU A 49 -0.35 1.21 -14.91
CA LEU A 49 -1.48 0.29 -15.01
C LEU A 49 -1.71 -0.21 -16.44
N ARG A 50 -1.05 0.40 -17.43
CA ARG A 50 -1.31 0.18 -18.86
C ARG A 50 -1.16 -1.29 -19.23
N GLY A 51 -2.18 -1.83 -19.88
CA GLY A 51 -2.21 -3.21 -20.37
C GLY A 51 -3.44 -3.96 -19.91
N ILE A 52 -3.43 -5.27 -20.13
CA ILE A 52 -4.57 -6.17 -19.90
C ILE A 52 -4.36 -6.91 -18.58
N TRP A 53 -5.37 -6.88 -17.72
CA TRP A 53 -5.43 -7.53 -16.44
C TRP A 53 -6.48 -8.65 -16.49
N THR A 54 -6.07 -9.87 -16.17
CA THR A 54 -6.91 -11.08 -16.19
C THR A 54 -6.95 -11.72 -14.82
N SER A 55 -7.96 -12.58 -14.57
CA SER A 55 -8.06 -13.30 -13.29
C SER A 55 -7.93 -14.80 -13.50
N ALA A 56 -7.22 -15.46 -12.57
CA ALA A 56 -7.18 -16.92 -12.51
C ALA A 56 -8.49 -17.53 -11.95
N HIS A 57 -9.40 -16.71 -11.43
CA HIS A 57 -10.65 -17.21 -10.87
C HIS A 57 -11.56 -17.78 -11.98
N PRO A 58 -12.02 -19.05 -11.93
CA PRO A 58 -12.72 -19.72 -13.04
C PRO A 58 -13.95 -18.98 -13.57
N LYS A 59 -14.74 -18.36 -12.67
CA LYS A 59 -15.92 -17.54 -13.06
C LYS A 59 -15.60 -16.28 -13.88
N TYR A 60 -14.33 -15.88 -13.94
CA TYR A 60 -13.83 -14.67 -14.58
C TYR A 60 -12.79 -14.99 -15.66
N ALA A 61 -12.63 -16.26 -16.04
CA ALA A 61 -11.62 -16.69 -17.00
C ALA A 61 -11.79 -16.06 -18.39
N ASP A 62 -13.02 -15.65 -18.74
CA ASP A 62 -13.35 -14.94 -19.98
C ASP A 62 -13.31 -13.41 -19.83
N ARG A 63 -12.93 -12.87 -18.66
CA ARG A 63 -13.01 -11.44 -18.38
C ARG A 63 -11.64 -10.79 -18.27
N PHE A 64 -11.58 -9.53 -18.67
CA PHE A 64 -10.39 -8.72 -18.51
C PHE A 64 -10.73 -7.26 -18.17
N ILE A 65 -9.74 -6.59 -17.61
CA ILE A 65 -9.73 -5.14 -17.41
C ILE A 65 -8.54 -4.62 -18.18
N GLN A 66 -8.74 -3.65 -19.06
CA GLN A 66 -7.64 -3.05 -19.81
C GLN A 66 -7.57 -1.57 -19.47
N PHE A 67 -6.37 -1.12 -19.14
CA PHE A 67 -6.05 0.30 -19.01
C PHE A 67 -5.22 0.72 -20.23
N ASP A 68 -5.61 1.83 -20.81
CA ASP A 68 -4.82 2.58 -21.79
C ASP A 68 -4.57 4.00 -21.24
N ASP A 69 -3.90 4.86 -22.00
CA ASP A 69 -3.50 6.20 -21.56
C ASP A 69 -4.67 7.12 -21.20
N GLN A 70 -5.86 6.83 -21.74
CA GLN A 70 -7.05 7.65 -21.51
C GLN A 70 -8.33 6.82 -21.39
N THR A 71 -8.23 5.48 -21.40
CA THR A 71 -9.42 4.62 -21.37
C THR A 71 -9.30 3.48 -20.39
N LEU A 72 -10.46 3.12 -19.83
CA LEU A 72 -10.68 1.93 -19.03
C LEU A 72 -11.66 1.05 -19.78
N THR A 73 -11.24 -0.18 -20.08
CA THR A 73 -12.07 -1.14 -20.81
C THR A 73 -12.36 -2.35 -19.94
N PHE A 74 -13.64 -2.72 -19.84
CA PHE A 74 -14.08 -3.97 -19.25
C PHE A 74 -14.49 -4.93 -20.36
N GLY A 75 -13.80 -6.06 -20.42
CA GLY A 75 -13.99 -7.07 -21.44
C GLY A 75 -14.58 -8.38 -20.92
N ARG A 76 -15.34 -9.04 -21.78
CA ARG A 76 -15.88 -10.39 -21.60
C ARG A 76 -15.92 -11.13 -22.95
N GLY A 77 -15.03 -12.09 -23.11
CA GLY A 77 -14.93 -12.91 -24.32
C GLY A 77 -14.74 -12.07 -25.59
N PRO A 78 -15.05 -12.63 -26.78
CA PRO A 78 -14.88 -11.94 -28.06
C PRO A 78 -15.92 -10.85 -28.37
N GLU A 79 -17.01 -10.75 -27.61
CA GLU A 79 -18.19 -9.94 -28.00
C GLU A 79 -18.62 -8.89 -26.98
N GLY A 80 -18.12 -8.92 -25.74
CA GLY A 80 -18.50 -7.96 -24.70
C GLY A 80 -17.36 -7.01 -24.37
N VAL A 81 -17.38 -5.79 -24.91
CA VAL A 81 -16.39 -4.75 -24.57
C VAL A 81 -17.11 -3.45 -24.24
N GLY A 82 -16.91 -2.93 -23.03
CA GLY A 82 -17.29 -1.58 -22.65
C GLY A 82 -16.04 -0.74 -22.41
N SER A 83 -15.82 0.30 -23.20
CA SER A 83 -14.70 1.23 -23.06
C SER A 83 -15.20 2.58 -22.57
N TYR A 84 -14.49 3.15 -21.60
CA TYR A 84 -14.87 4.35 -20.88
C TYR A 84 -13.69 5.32 -20.85
N ALA A 85 -13.97 6.62 -20.98
CA ALA A 85 -12.93 7.65 -20.92
C ALA A 85 -12.53 7.89 -19.47
N ILE A 86 -11.23 7.85 -19.17
CA ILE A 86 -10.72 8.17 -17.83
C ILE A 86 -10.68 9.69 -17.68
N ASP A 87 -11.37 10.18 -16.65
CA ASP A 87 -11.46 11.60 -16.32
C ASP A 87 -10.47 11.99 -15.20
N GLY A 88 -10.11 11.03 -14.32
CA GLY A 88 -9.13 11.28 -13.29
C GLY A 88 -8.69 10.03 -12.52
N MET A 89 -7.53 10.15 -11.88
CA MET A 89 -6.96 9.09 -11.04
C MET A 89 -6.33 9.70 -9.78
N GLU A 90 -6.69 9.15 -8.63
CA GLU A 90 -6.08 9.47 -7.34
C GLU A 90 -5.50 8.19 -6.71
N THR A 91 -4.38 8.33 -6.01
CA THR A 91 -3.79 7.25 -5.21
C THR A 91 -3.57 7.68 -3.78
N ARG A 92 -3.78 6.75 -2.85
CA ARG A 92 -3.55 6.96 -1.41
C ARG A 92 -2.85 5.73 -0.83
N PRO A 93 -1.86 5.90 0.05
CA PRO A 93 -1.31 4.78 0.80
C PRO A 93 -2.40 4.06 1.61
N ALA A 94 -2.34 2.73 1.63
CA ALA A 94 -3.22 1.87 2.41
C ALA A 94 -2.42 0.67 2.91
N ASP A 95 -1.93 0.72 4.15
CA ASP A 95 -1.03 -0.28 4.73
C ASP A 95 0.17 -0.58 3.81
N ASP A 96 0.30 -1.81 3.32
CA ASP A 96 1.37 -2.28 2.42
C ASP A 96 1.02 -2.13 0.93
N CYS A 97 -0.06 -1.44 0.59
CA CYS A 97 -0.53 -1.26 -0.79
C CYS A 97 -0.99 0.18 -1.07
N LEU A 98 -1.39 0.42 -2.31
CA LEU A 98 -1.97 1.69 -2.75
C LEU A 98 -3.46 1.50 -3.00
N LEU A 99 -4.30 2.32 -2.38
CA LEU A 99 -5.69 2.47 -2.78
C LEU A 99 -5.75 3.40 -3.99
N VAL A 100 -6.27 2.90 -5.09
CA VAL A 100 -6.43 3.62 -6.36
C VAL A 100 -7.91 3.91 -6.58
N HIS A 101 -8.20 5.17 -6.93
CA HIS A 101 -9.52 5.65 -7.29
C HIS A 101 -9.47 6.23 -8.70
N ILE A 102 -10.19 5.61 -9.65
CA ILE A 102 -10.31 6.09 -11.03
C ILE A 102 -11.74 6.60 -11.23
N ARG A 103 -11.86 7.83 -11.73
CA ARG A 103 -13.11 8.38 -12.27
C ARG A 103 -13.14 8.17 -13.78
N PHE A 104 -14.25 7.72 -14.31
CA PHE A 104 -14.41 7.51 -15.75
C PHE A 104 -15.84 7.82 -16.21
N LEU A 105 -15.96 8.14 -17.50
CA LEU A 105 -17.19 8.58 -18.15
C LEU A 105 -17.63 7.59 -19.22
N ASP A 106 -18.94 7.38 -19.35
CA ASP A 106 -19.53 6.74 -20.53
C ASP A 106 -19.78 7.74 -21.68
N LEU A 107 -20.36 7.26 -22.79
CA LEU A 107 -20.67 8.08 -23.97
C LEU A 107 -21.75 9.16 -23.69
N GLU A 108 -22.56 8.97 -22.64
CA GLU A 108 -23.59 9.90 -22.21
C GLU A 108 -23.07 10.85 -21.12
N THR A 109 -21.76 10.85 -20.84
CA THR A 109 -21.08 11.64 -19.82
C THR A 109 -21.50 11.32 -18.38
N ASN A 110 -22.10 10.15 -18.14
CA ASN A 110 -22.35 9.69 -16.77
C ASN A 110 -21.02 9.32 -16.11
N GLU A 111 -20.83 9.77 -14.87
CA GLU A 111 -19.63 9.52 -14.09
C GLU A 111 -19.74 8.22 -13.28
N TYR A 112 -18.66 7.44 -13.31
CA TYR A 112 -18.50 6.20 -12.55
C TYR A 112 -17.14 6.15 -11.87
N HIS A 113 -17.02 5.25 -10.90
CA HIS A 113 -15.83 5.10 -10.08
C HIS A 113 -15.37 3.65 -10.01
N LEU A 114 -14.06 3.44 -10.19
CA LEU A 114 -13.39 2.17 -9.92
C LEU A 114 -12.45 2.34 -8.73
N ASN A 115 -12.65 1.53 -7.69
CA ASN A 115 -11.84 1.52 -6.49
C ASN A 115 -11.16 0.15 -6.32
N PHE A 116 -9.84 0.14 -6.35
CA PHE A 116 -9.05 -1.09 -6.18
C PHE A 116 -7.77 -0.82 -5.42
N TYR A 117 -7.21 -1.87 -4.85
CA TYR A 117 -5.89 -1.84 -4.24
C TYR A 117 -4.85 -2.34 -5.25
N HIS A 118 -3.63 -1.81 -5.18
CA HIS A 118 -2.50 -2.18 -6.03
C HIS A 118 -1.24 -2.37 -5.18
N THR A 119 -0.47 -3.45 -5.42
CA THR A 119 0.73 -3.79 -4.62
C THR A 119 1.95 -2.90 -4.88
N GLY A 120 1.93 -2.01 -5.88
CA GLY A 120 2.98 -1.03 -6.15
C GLY A 120 4.33 -1.59 -6.63
N LYS A 121 4.50 -2.92 -6.74
CA LYS A 121 5.77 -3.56 -7.11
C LYS A 121 5.59 -4.56 -8.25
N SER A 122 6.59 -4.62 -9.14
CA SER A 122 6.85 -5.72 -10.09
C SER A 122 5.61 -6.27 -10.83
N GLY A 123 5.00 -5.47 -11.71
CA GLY A 123 3.86 -5.92 -12.53
C GLY A 123 2.52 -6.06 -11.79
N GLY A 124 2.51 -5.88 -10.47
CA GLY A 124 1.33 -5.58 -9.67
C GLY A 124 0.27 -6.68 -9.55
N ILE A 125 -0.52 -6.60 -8.50
CA ILE A 125 -1.81 -7.30 -8.40
C ILE A 125 -2.85 -6.24 -8.09
N ILE A 126 -3.98 -6.27 -8.79
CA ILE A 126 -5.14 -5.44 -8.45
C ILE A 126 -6.25 -6.29 -7.84
N TRP A 127 -6.93 -5.76 -6.83
CA TRP A 127 -8.17 -6.35 -6.33
C TRP A 127 -9.16 -5.26 -5.94
N MET A 128 -10.43 -5.49 -6.27
CA MET A 128 -11.46 -4.49 -6.07
C MET A 128 -11.73 -4.30 -4.58
N LYS A 129 -11.91 -3.04 -4.15
CA LYS A 129 -12.21 -2.70 -2.75
C LYS A 129 -13.42 -3.47 -2.20
N HIS A 130 -14.38 -3.78 -3.06
CA HIS A 130 -15.63 -4.45 -2.71
C HIS A 130 -15.70 -5.93 -3.13
N GLN A 131 -14.62 -6.50 -3.69
CA GLN A 131 -14.57 -7.93 -4.09
C GLN A 131 -13.32 -8.60 -3.51
N LYS A 132 -13.43 -9.06 -2.27
CA LYS A 132 -12.35 -9.79 -1.62
C LYS A 132 -12.11 -11.15 -2.29
N GLY A 133 -10.85 -11.53 -2.43
CA GLY A 133 -10.45 -12.83 -3.00
C GLY A 133 -10.53 -12.93 -4.52
N LEU A 134 -10.83 -11.83 -5.23
CA LEU A 134 -10.70 -11.74 -6.68
C LEU A 134 -9.50 -10.87 -7.04
N TYR A 135 -8.44 -11.52 -7.51
CA TYR A 135 -7.21 -10.89 -7.92
C TYR A 135 -7.12 -10.84 -9.44
N TRP A 136 -6.60 -9.74 -9.95
CA TRP A 136 -6.25 -9.59 -11.35
C TRP A 136 -4.77 -9.36 -11.51
N PHE A 137 -4.23 -9.97 -12.55
CA PHE A 137 -2.82 -10.08 -12.85
C PHE A 137 -2.57 -9.49 -14.21
N HIS A 138 -1.47 -8.76 -14.35
CA HIS A 138 -1.08 -8.21 -15.63
C HIS A 138 -0.69 -9.33 -16.61
N THR A 139 -1.22 -9.29 -17.83
CA THR A 139 -1.15 -10.38 -18.83
C THR A 139 0.12 -10.32 -19.69
N ASN A 140 0.97 -9.30 -19.50
CA ASN A 140 2.22 -9.13 -20.26
C ASN A 140 3.31 -10.09 -19.74
N PRO A 141 4.09 -10.79 -20.60
CA PRO A 141 5.25 -11.56 -20.16
C PRO A 141 6.43 -10.62 -19.86
N GLU A 142 6.43 -10.05 -18.66
CA GLU A 142 7.57 -9.99 -17.72
C GLU A 142 7.22 -9.10 -16.50
N PRO A 143 6.85 -9.72 -15.38
CA PRO A 143 7.33 -9.28 -14.07
C PRO A 143 8.14 -10.39 -13.38
N SER A 144 9.36 -10.08 -12.93
CA SER A 144 10.35 -11.04 -12.41
C SER A 144 10.01 -11.68 -11.03
N TYR A 145 8.76 -11.66 -10.58
CA TYR A 145 8.40 -12.22 -9.29
C TYR A 145 6.91 -12.56 -9.22
N ALA A 146 6.60 -13.86 -9.11
CA ALA A 146 5.31 -14.31 -8.61
C ALA A 146 5.42 -14.45 -7.08
N PRO A 147 4.60 -13.75 -6.27
CA PRO A 147 4.54 -14.03 -4.85
C PRO A 147 3.96 -15.44 -4.64
N ASP A 148 4.69 -16.29 -3.94
CA ASP A 148 4.21 -17.58 -3.45
C ASP A 148 3.06 -17.34 -2.46
N PHE A 149 1.82 -17.59 -2.90
CA PHE A 149 0.69 -17.71 -1.98
C PHE A 149 0.71 -19.14 -1.40
N LYS A 150 1.09 -19.26 -0.13
CA LYS A 150 0.91 -20.48 0.68
C LYS A 150 -0.44 -20.48 1.39
#